data_AF-A0A2V6ZN57-F1
#
_entry.id   AF-A0A2V6ZN57-F1
#
_cell.length_a   1.000
_cell.length_b   1.000
_cell.length_c   1.000
_cell.angle_alpha   90.00
_cell.angle_beta   90.00
_cell.angle_gamma   90.00
#
_symmetry.space_group_name_H-M   'P 1'
#
loop_
_entity.id
_entity.type
_entity.pdbx_description
1 polymer ?
#
loop_
_entity_poly.entity_id
_entity_poly.type
_entity_poly.pdbx_seq_one_letter_code
_entity_poly.pdbx_strand_id
1 'polypeptide(L)' 'MKKNASLLLIALMAAAGFVASPVAGQALRLGAAAPDVAGERWINSEPLTTPSLRGRVVLVEFWTFG' A
#
# COMPACT_ATOMS: atom_id res chain seq x y z
N MET A 1 -15.95 42.81 -0.43
CA MET A 1 -14.53 42.44 -0.23
C MET A 1 -14.34 41.10 0.51
N LYS A 2 -15.24 40.68 1.41
CA LYS A 2 -15.08 39.42 2.18
C LYS A 2 -15.37 38.13 1.38
N LYS A 3 -16.32 38.17 0.44
CA LYS A 3 -16.72 37.01 -0.38
C LYS A 3 -15.62 36.52 -1.33
N ASN A 4 -14.90 37.45 -1.94
CA ASN A 4 -13.79 37.20 -2.85
C ASN A 4 -12.55 36.64 -2.11
N ALA A 5 -12.29 37.09 -0.88
CA ALA A 5 -11.26 36.50 -0.03
C ALA A 5 -11.58 35.06 0.39
N SER A 6 -12.84 34.75 0.74
CA SER A 6 -13.26 33.38 1.05
C SER A 6 -13.16 32.44 -0.16
N LEU A 7 -13.51 32.90 -1.36
CA LEU A 7 -13.40 32.07 -2.58
C LEU A 7 -11.95 31.74 -2.92
N LEU A 8 -11.03 32.70 -2.75
CA LEU A 8 -9.59 32.46 -2.92
C LEU A 8 -9.05 31.47 -1.88
N LEU A 9 -9.51 31.56 -0.62
CA LEU A 9 -9.10 30.64 0.43
C LEU A 9 -9.56 29.20 0.14
N ILE A 10 -10.81 29.03 -0.32
CA ILE A 10 -11.37 27.73 -0.70
C ILE A 10 -10.64 27.16 -1.91
N ALA A 11 -10.34 27.98 -2.92
CA ALA A 11 -9.57 27.55 -4.09
C ALA A 11 -8.15 27.11 -3.72
N LEU A 12 -7.49 27.82 -2.79
CA LEU A 12 -6.14 27.47 -2.32
C LEU A 12 -6.14 26.17 -1.51
N MET A 13 -7.16 25.94 -0.68
CA MET A 13 -7.33 24.68 0.05
C MET A 13 -7.67 23.49 -0.86
N ALA A 14 -8.52 23.70 -1.87
CA ALA A 14 -8.83 22.67 -2.87
C ALA A 14 -7.60 22.30 -3.71
N ALA A 15 -6.77 23.29 -4.08
CA ALA A 15 -5.52 23.05 -4.78
C ALA A 15 -4.52 22.26 -3.90
N ALA A 16 -4.38 22.62 -2.62
CA ALA A 16 -3.49 21.91 -1.69
C ALA A 16 -3.92 20.45 -1.42
N GLY A 17 -5.23 20.17 -1.40
CA GLY A 17 -5.76 18.82 -1.23
C GLY A 17 -5.57 17.90 -2.45
N PHE A 18 -5.41 18.46 -3.65
CA PHE A 18 -5.26 17.69 -4.90
C PHE A 18 -3.81 17.27 -5.20
N VAL A 19 -2.81 18.02 -4.70
CA VAL A 19 -1.38 17.70 -4.91
C VAL A 19 -0.85 16.61 -3.96
N ALA A 20 -1.57 16.32 -2.88
CA ALA A 20 -1.11 15.45 -1.79
C ALA A 20 -1.80 14.09 -1.77
N SER A 21 -2.19 13.55 -2.92
CA SER A 21 -2.61 12.14 -2.97
C SER A 21 -1.36 11.27 -2.88
N PRO A 22 -1.12 10.52 -1.78
CA PRO A 22 0.08 9.70 -1.61
C PRO A 22 -0.07 8.37 -2.35
N VAL A 23 -0.82 8.34 -3.46
CA VAL A 23 -0.82 7.20 -4.38
C VAL A 23 0.41 7.29 -5.28
N ALA A 24 1.57 7.54 -4.67
CA ALA A 24 2.82 7.06 -5.24
C ALA A 24 2.79 5.55 -5.02
N GLY A 25 2.55 4.78 -6.09
CA GLY A 25 2.58 3.32 -6.01
C GLY A 25 3.83 2.90 -5.23
N GLN A 26 3.67 1.99 -4.26
CA GLN A 26 4.74 1.57 -3.36
C GLN A 26 6.01 1.28 -4.17
N ALA A 27 7.03 2.14 -4.04
CA ALA A 27 8.32 1.90 -4.68
C ALA A 27 8.84 0.53 -4.21
N LEU A 28 9.37 -0.26 -5.13
CA LEU A 28 9.96 -1.56 -4.79
C LEU A 28 11.06 -1.36 -3.75
N ARG A 29 10.85 -1.94 -2.56
CA ARG A 29 11.80 -1.89 -1.44
C ARG A 29 12.85 -2.98 -1.60
N LEU A 30 13.71 -2.84 -2.61
CA LEU A 30 14.80 -3.80 -2.86
C LEU A 30 15.69 -3.94 -1.63
N GLY A 31 16.00 -5.19 -1.25
CA GLY A 31 16.81 -5.52 -0.08
C GLY A 31 16.09 -5.43 1.26
N ALA A 32 14.86 -4.91 1.32
CA ALA A 32 14.04 -4.98 2.52
C ALA A 32 13.56 -6.43 2.74
N ALA A 33 13.57 -6.87 3.99
CA ALA A 33 13.00 -8.16 4.34
C ALA A 33 11.50 -8.19 4.02
N ALA A 34 11.03 -9.31 3.47
CA ALA A 34 9.60 -9.54 3.30
C ALA A 34 8.92 -9.60 4.67
N PRO A 35 7.75 -8.96 4.85
CA PRO A 35 6.93 -9.16 6.03
C PRO A 35 6.51 -10.62 6.22
N ASP A 36 6.13 -10.97 7.44
CA ASP A 36 5.54 -12.29 7.71
C ASP A 36 4.11 -12.39 7.14
N VAL A 37 3.80 -13.53 6.54
CA VAL A 37 2.45 -13.85 6.04
C VAL A 37 1.67 -14.56 7.14
N ALA A 38 0.77 -13.82 7.80
CA ALA A 38 -0.01 -14.31 8.95
C ALA A 38 -1.41 -14.82 8.52
N GLY A 39 -1.45 -15.85 7.67
CA GLY A 39 -2.71 -16.49 7.29
C GLY A 39 -3.18 -17.50 8.33
N GLU A 40 -4.44 -17.43 8.77
CA GLU A 40 -5.02 -18.39 9.72
C GLU A 40 -5.35 -19.74 9.06
N ARG A 41 -5.78 -19.72 7.80
CA ARG A 41 -6.20 -20.91 7.05
C ARG A 41 -5.31 -21.14 5.85
N TRP A 42 -4.68 -22.32 5.83
CA TRP A 42 -3.84 -22.77 4.74
C TRP A 42 -4.54 -23.86 3.94
N ILE A 43 -4.28 -23.87 2.63
CA ILE A 43 -4.72 -24.90 1.70
C ILE A 43 -3.49 -25.49 1.01
N ASN A 44 -3.56 -26.77 0.63
CA ASN A 44 -2.50 -27.50 -0.08
C ASN A 44 -1.15 -27.65 0.67
N SER A 45 -1.05 -27.19 1.91
CA SER A 45 0.17 -27.29 2.73
C SER A 45 -0.12 -27.06 4.22
N GLU A 46 0.84 -27.44 5.06
CA GLU A 46 0.96 -26.88 6.41
C GLU A 46 1.34 -25.39 6.35
N PRO A 47 1.16 -24.61 7.44
CA PRO A 47 1.52 -23.20 7.47
C PRO A 47 2.98 -22.91 7.07
N LEU A 48 3.17 -21.94 6.19
CA LEU A 48 4.50 -21.47 5.77
C LEU A 48 4.90 -20.20 6.52
N THR A 49 6.21 -20.04 6.76
CA THR A 49 6.78 -18.84 7.40
C THR A 49 7.87 -18.25 6.53
N THR A 50 7.99 -16.92 6.49
CA THR A 50 9.02 -16.25 5.70
C THR A 50 10.44 -16.76 6.02
N PRO A 51 10.81 -17.03 7.30
CA PRO A 51 12.10 -17.63 7.63
C PRO A 51 12.35 -19.01 7.02
N SER A 52 11.35 -19.89 6.95
CA SER A 52 11.51 -21.26 6.42
C SER A 52 11.62 -21.29 4.90
N LEU A 53 11.23 -20.21 4.23
CA LEU A 53 11.28 -20.09 2.78
C LEU A 53 12.57 -19.45 2.24
N ARG A 54 13.50 -19.02 3.11
CA ARG A 54 14.78 -18.44 2.69
C ARG A 54 15.58 -19.40 1.79
N GLY A 55 16.31 -18.81 0.84
CA GLY A 55 17.04 -19.55 -0.20
C GLY A 55 16.20 -19.93 -1.42
N ARG A 56 14.90 -19.60 -1.42
CA ARG A 56 13.99 -19.78 -2.56
C ARG A 56 13.53 -18.43 -3.09
N VAL A 57 13.23 -18.38 -4.38
CA VAL A 57 12.44 -17.28 -4.97
C VAL A 57 10.97 -17.58 -4.67
N VAL A 58 10.30 -16.66 -3.97
CA VAL A 58 8.92 -16.82 -3.51
C VAL A 58 8.05 -15.74 -4.13
N LEU A 59 6.92 -16.12 -4.71
CA LEU A 59 5.88 -15.21 -5.20
C LEU A 59 4.75 -15.14 -4.17
N VAL A 60 4.34 -13.93 -3.80
CA VAL A 60 3.13 -13.68 -3.01
C VAL A 60 2.11 -13.01 -3.91
N GLU A 61 0.99 -13.68 -4.14
CA GLU A 61 -0.11 -13.19 -4.96
C GLU A 61 -1.34 -12.96 -4.09
N PHE A 62 -1.88 -11.75 -4.12
CA PHE A 62 -3.14 -11.40 -3.47
C PHE A 62 -4.27 -11.56 -4.48
N TRP A 63 -5.25 -12.41 -4.20
CA TRP A 63 -6.36 -12.73 -5.10
C TRP A 63 -7.69 -12.88 -4.34
N THR A 64 -8.78 -12.86 -5.09
CA THR A 64 -10.15 -13.17 -4.62
C THR A 64 -10.85 -14.05 -5.65
N PHE A 65 -11.97 -14.68 -5.29
CA PHE A 65 -12.67 -15.63 -6.17
C PHE A 65 -13.37 -15.01 -7.39
N GLY A 66 -13.46 -13.68 -7.48
CA GLY A 66 -14.14 -12.94 -8.55
C GLY A 66 -15.28 -12.09 -8.02
#